data_AF-A0A0A2B4G6-F1
#
_entry.id   AF-A0A0A2B4G6-F1
#
_cell.length_a   1.000
_cell.length_b   1.000
_cell.length_c   1.000
_cell.angle_alpha   90.00
_cell.angle_beta   90.00
_cell.angle_gamma   90.00
#
_symmetry.space_group_name_H-M   'P 1'
#
loop_
_entity.id
_entity.type
_entity.pdbx_description
1 polymer ?
#
loop_
_entity_poly.entity_id
_entity_poly.type
_entity_poly.pdbx_seq_one_letter_code
_entity_poly.pdbx_strand_id
1 'polypeptide(L)'
;MINNIEGFTSVSYETFEPFSLRKFQYFLDNQISQNVFRAKGILWFMESERKHIFHLSGKRFSLDDEEWTKEKSNKIVLIGKNLDHQTIKNQLSSCRFNSD
;
A
#
# COMPACT_ATOMS: atom_id res chain seq x y z
N MET A 1 7.50 16.15 -10.66
CA MET A 1 7.40 17.35 -9.81
C MET A 1 7.03 16.91 -8.41
N ILE A 2 7.88 17.18 -7.42
CA ILE A 2 7.58 16.92 -6.00
C ILE A 2 6.85 18.16 -5.50
N ASN A 3 5.54 18.06 -5.29
CA ASN A 3 4.78 19.14 -4.65
C ASN A 3 5.15 19.16 -3.16
N ASN A 4 6.06 20.06 -2.80
CA ASN A 4 6.44 20.32 -1.41
C ASN A 4 5.38 21.19 -0.74
N ILE A 5 4.35 20.54 -0.20
CA ILE A 5 3.47 21.15 0.80
C ILE A 5 4.07 20.72 2.15
N GLU A 6 4.78 21.63 2.83
CA GLU A 6 5.23 21.50 4.23
C GLU A 6 6.05 20.24 4.61
N GLY A 7 6.98 19.82 3.77
CA GLY A 7 7.88 18.70 4.05
C GLY A 7 7.22 17.33 3.99
N PHE A 8 5.96 17.25 3.53
CA PHE A 8 5.34 15.99 3.16
C PHE A 8 5.88 15.53 1.80
N THR A 9 6.15 14.23 1.71
CA THR A 9 6.47 13.53 0.48
C THR A 9 5.53 12.35 0.32
N SER A 10 5.44 11.82 -0.90
CA SER A 10 4.65 10.63 -1.20
C SER A 10 5.51 9.52 -1.78
N VAL A 11 5.30 8.29 -1.33
CA VAL A 11 5.84 7.08 -1.94
C VAL A 11 4.71 6.39 -2.68
N SER A 12 4.86 6.24 -3.99
CA SER A 12 3.94 5.44 -4.81
C SER A 12 4.61 4.12 -5.20
N TYR A 13 3.82 3.05 -5.18
CA TYR A 13 4.23 1.72 -5.60
C TYR A 13 3.10 1.07 -6.42
N GLU A 14 3.48 0.43 -7.51
CA GLU A 14 2.57 -0.29 -8.41
C GLU A 14 3.18 -1.63 -8.81
N THR A 15 2.35 -2.67 -8.89
CA THR A 15 2.72 -3.98 -9.44
C THR A 15 1.50 -4.66 -10.06
N PHE A 16 1.75 -5.49 -11.06
CA PHE A 16 0.77 -6.35 -11.74
C PHE A 16 0.79 -7.78 -11.20
N GLU A 17 1.28 -7.97 -9.97
CA GLU A 17 1.27 -9.24 -9.24
C GLU A 17 0.41 -9.08 -7.97
N PRO A 18 -0.28 -10.14 -7.51
CA PRO A 18 -1.06 -10.07 -6.28
C PRO A 18 -0.15 -9.91 -5.06
N PHE A 19 -0.68 -9.28 -4.03
CA PHE A 19 -0.11 -9.32 -2.67
C PHE A 19 -0.61 -10.56 -1.94
N SER A 20 0.15 -11.02 -0.95
CA SER A 20 -0.40 -11.89 0.09
C SER A 20 -1.03 -11.02 1.17
N LEU A 21 -2.28 -11.33 1.53
CA LEU A 21 -3.00 -10.65 2.60
C LEU A 21 -2.21 -10.68 3.92
N ARG A 22 -1.62 -11.83 4.27
CA ARG A 22 -0.81 -11.99 5.49
C ARG A 22 0.41 -11.08 5.50
N LYS A 23 1.15 -10.99 4.38
CA LYS A 23 2.36 -10.15 4.31
C LYS A 23 2.00 -8.67 4.36
N PHE A 24 0.91 -8.28 3.72
CA PHE A 24 0.44 -6.89 3.78
C PHE A 24 -0.03 -6.50 5.19
N GLN A 25 -0.72 -7.40 5.89
CA GLN A 25 -1.09 -7.19 7.30
C GLN A 25 0.17 -7.00 8.17
N TYR A 26 1.18 -7.86 7.99
CA TYR A 26 2.46 -7.72 8.69
C TYR A 26 3.14 -6.37 8.39
N PHE A 27 3.10 -5.91 7.13
CA PHE A 27 3.59 -4.59 6.75
C PHE A 27 2.89 -3.47 7.53
N LEU A 28 1.55 -3.49 7.58
CA LEU A 28 0.76 -2.47 8.29
C LEU A 28 1.02 -2.47 9.81
N ASP A 29 1.19 -3.65 10.41
CA ASP A 29 1.32 -3.76 11.86
C ASP A 29 2.75 -3.51 12.36
N ASN A 30 3.76 -3.88 11.56
CA ASN A 30 5.14 -3.97 12.04
C ASN A 30 6.15 -3.12 11.25
N GLN A 31 5.87 -2.77 10.00
CA GLN A 31 6.90 -2.19 9.10
C GLN A 31 6.59 -0.78 8.64
N ILE A 32 5.31 -0.42 8.52
CA ILE A 32 4.90 0.91 8.06
C ILE A 32 5.50 1.98 8.99
N SER A 33 6.15 2.97 8.39
CA SER A 33 6.75 4.07 9.13
C SER A 33 5.67 4.86 9.88
N GLN A 34 5.93 5.17 11.16
CA GLN A 34 5.06 6.03 11.97
C GLN A 34 4.91 7.46 11.39
N ASN A 35 5.79 7.84 10.47
CA ASN A 35 5.71 9.13 9.78
C ASN A 35 4.77 9.13 8.57
N VAL A 36 4.18 7.97 8.23
CA VAL A 36 3.08 7.89 7.25
C VAL A 36 1.79 8.31 7.95
N PHE A 37 1.16 9.37 7.45
CA PHE A 37 -0.07 9.91 8.02
C PHE A 37 -1.30 9.50 7.22
N ARG A 38 -1.15 9.27 5.92
CA ARG A 38 -2.23 8.86 5.04
C ARG A 38 -1.71 7.86 4.03
N ALA A 39 -2.55 6.91 3.65
CA ALA A 39 -2.32 6.11 2.47
C ALA A 39 -3.64 5.82 1.77
N LYS A 40 -3.57 5.59 0.46
CA LYS A 40 -4.67 5.07 -0.34
C LYS A 40 -4.15 3.96 -1.22
N GLY A 41 -4.94 2.91 -1.40
CA GLY A 41 -4.57 1.80 -2.27
C GLY A 41 -5.74 1.19 -3.00
N ILE A 42 -5.47 0.67 -4.20
CA ILE A 42 -6.25 -0.37 -4.85
C ILE A 42 -5.41 -1.63 -4.68
N LEU A 43 -5.93 -2.59 -3.92
CA LEU A 43 -5.19 -3.79 -3.56
C LEU A 43 -5.81 -5.02 -4.22
N TRP A 44 -4.92 -5.86 -4.73
CA TRP A 44 -5.21 -7.18 -5.24
C TRP A 44 -4.50 -8.20 -4.36
N PHE A 45 -5.28 -8.97 -3.60
CA PHE A 45 -4.77 -10.07 -2.80
C PHE A 45 -4.96 -11.40 -3.53
N MET A 46 -4.00 -12.31 -3.40
CA MET A 46 -4.13 -13.66 -3.95
C MET A 46 -5.31 -14.40 -3.31
N GLU A 47 -5.57 -14.13 -2.03
CA GLU A 47 -6.61 -14.75 -1.21
C GLU A 47 -8.02 -14.19 -1.47
N SER A 48 -8.17 -13.22 -2.39
CA SER A 48 -9.46 -12.58 -2.69
C SER A 48 -9.67 -12.35 -4.18
N GLU A 49 -10.87 -12.69 -4.67
CA GLU A 49 -11.27 -12.36 -6.03
C GLU A 49 -11.61 -10.88 -6.23
N ARG A 50 -12.03 -10.20 -5.15
CA ARG A 50 -12.48 -8.79 -5.10
C ARG A 50 -11.33 -7.79 -5.18
N LYS A 51 -11.66 -6.57 -5.61
CA LYS A 51 -10.79 -5.39 -5.56
C LYS A 51 -10.96 -4.70 -4.22
N HIS A 52 -9.86 -4.43 -3.54
CA HIS A 52 -9.87 -3.84 -2.21
C HIS A 52 -9.48 -2.37 -2.26
N ILE A 53 -10.38 -1.47 -1.86
CA ILE A 53 -10.10 -0.04 -1.73
C ILE A 53 -9.59 0.23 -0.32
N PHE A 54 -8.29 0.43 -0.21
CA PHE A 54 -7.60 0.68 1.04
C PHE A 54 -7.52 2.17 1.35
N HIS A 55 -7.88 2.55 2.56
CA HIS A 55 -7.74 3.89 3.09
C HIS A 55 -7.05 3.84 4.45
N LEU A 56 -5.98 4.63 4.63
CA LEU A 56 -5.33 4.83 5.92
C LEU A 56 -5.32 6.32 6.26
N SER A 57 -5.67 6.64 7.49
CA SER A 57 -5.64 7.99 8.04
C SER A 57 -5.24 7.94 9.52
N GLY A 58 -4.07 8.49 9.84
CA GLY A 58 -3.44 8.34 11.15
C GLY A 58 -3.14 6.85 11.41
N LYS A 59 -3.65 6.32 12.53
CA LYS A 59 -3.45 4.91 12.95
C LYS A 59 -4.58 3.96 12.53
N ARG A 60 -5.58 4.45 11.80
CA ARG A 60 -6.75 3.68 11.41
C ARG A 60 -6.72 3.43 9.92
N PHE A 61 -7.13 2.23 9.53
CA PHE A 61 -7.38 1.92 8.13
C PHE A 61 -8.76 1.31 7.94
N SER A 62 -9.25 1.38 6.71
CA SER A 62 -10.43 0.67 6.24
C SER A 62 -10.13 0.00 4.89
N LEU A 63 -10.89 -1.05 4.59
CA LEU A 63 -10.89 -1.78 3.32
C LEU A 63 -12.34 -1.90 2.88
N ASP A 64 -12.63 -1.40 1.68
CA ASP A 64 -13.94 -1.55 1.04
C ASP A 64 -13.81 -2.47 -0.18
N ASP A 65 -14.80 -3.34 -0.41
CA ASP A 65 -14.75 -4.34 -1.48
C ASP A 65 -15.54 -3.92 -2.71
N GLU A 66 -14.89 -3.94 -3.87
CA GLU A 66 -15.48 -3.66 -5.17
C GLU A 66 -15.23 -4.79 -6.17
N GLU A 67 -16.04 -4.83 -7.24
CA GLU A 67 -15.74 -5.67 -8.40
C GLU A 67 -14.58 -5.08 -9.21
N TRP A 68 -13.83 -5.96 -9.86
CA TRP A 68 -12.84 -5.56 -10.85
C TRP A 68 -13.52 -5.15 -12.15
N THR A 69 -13.25 -3.94 -12.61
CA THR A 69 -13.74 -3.40 -13.89
C THR A 69 -12.62 -3.21 -14.92
N LYS A 70 -11.37 -3.45 -14.50
CA LYS A 70 -10.12 -3.31 -15.26
C LYS A 70 -9.17 -4.43 -14.86
N GLU A 71 -8.02 -4.50 -15.52
CA GLU A 71 -6.94 -5.43 -15.17
C GLU A 71 -6.52 -5.30 -13.71
N LYS A 72 -6.31 -6.45 -13.06
CA LYS A 72 -5.93 -6.50 -11.65
C LYS A 72 -4.52 -5.94 -11.47
N SER A 73 -4.36 -5.07 -10.48
CA SER A 73 -3.08 -4.50 -10.10
C SER A 73 -3.13 -4.02 -8.67
N ASN A 74 -1.96 -4.01 -8.02
CA ASN A 74 -1.76 -3.31 -6.77
C ASN A 74 -1.23 -1.91 -7.07
N LYS A 75 -1.90 -0.88 -6.54
CA LYS A 75 -1.47 0.52 -6.61
C LYS A 75 -1.65 1.13 -5.25
N ILE A 76 -0.58 1.62 -4.64
CA ILE A 76 -0.64 2.24 -3.32
C ILE A 76 0.20 3.51 -3.29
N VAL A 77 -0.32 4.53 -2.60
CA VAL A 77 0.38 5.76 -2.29
C VAL A 77 0.37 5.98 -0.79
N LEU A 78 1.54 6.24 -0.22
CA LEU A 78 1.75 6.58 1.18
C LEU A 78 2.25 8.01 1.26
N ILE A 79 1.69 8.82 2.15
CA ILE A 79 1.99 10.24 2.31
C ILE A 79 2.45 10.48 3.74
N GLY A 80 3.60 11.12 3.88
CA GLY A 80 4.25 11.30 5.17
C GLY A 80 5.43 12.26 5.14
N LYS A 81 6.03 12.51 6.30
CA LYS A 81 7.24 13.33 6.42
C LYS A 81 8.46 12.43 6.64
N ASN A 82 9.65 12.85 6.20
CA ASN A 82 10.91 12.12 6.44
C ASN A 82 10.79 10.61 6.11
N LEU A 83 10.14 10.29 5.00
CA LEU A 83 9.94 8.91 4.59
C LEU A 83 11.23 8.37 3.98
N ASP A 84 11.60 7.14 4.33
CA ASP A 84 12.58 6.38 3.56
C ASP A 84 11.86 5.70 2.39
N HIS A 85 11.95 6.34 1.23
CA HIS A 85 11.26 5.90 0.02
C HIS A 85 11.70 4.51 -0.43
N GLN A 86 12.98 4.19 -0.30
CA GLN A 86 13.51 2.92 -0.77
C GLN A 86 13.08 1.78 0.15
N THR A 87 13.18 1.98 1.46
CA THR A 87 12.73 0.99 2.44
C THR A 87 11.24 0.70 2.29
N ILE A 88 10.40 1.72 2.16
CA ILE A 88 8.95 1.54 1.96
C ILE A 88 8.66 0.76 0.67
N LYS A 89 9.32 1.10 -0.45
CA LYS A 89 9.15 0.36 -1.71
C LYS A 89 9.57 -1.09 -1.60
N ASN A 90 10.68 -1.37 -0.91
CA ASN A 90 11.15 -2.73 -0.68
C ASN A 90 10.17 -3.53 0.18
N GLN A 91 9.63 -2.93 1.25
CA GLN A 91 8.63 -3.57 2.12
C GLN A 91 7.34 -3.88 1.36
N LEU A 92 6.83 -2.94 0.54
CA LEU A 92 5.67 -3.17 -0.33
C LEU A 92 5.96 -4.24 -1.40
N SER A 93 7.16 -4.23 -1.97
CA SER A 93 7.64 -5.28 -2.88
C SER A 93 7.65 -6.65 -2.21
N SER A 94 8.06 -6.74 -0.95
CA SER A 94 8.03 -7.98 -0.17
C SER A 94 6.61 -8.47 0.13
N CYS A 95 5.58 -7.64 -0.02
CA CYS A 95 4.18 -8.06 0.13
C CYS A 95 3.66 -8.90 -1.03
N ARG A 96 4.38 -8.96 -2.17
CA ARG A 96 4.01 -9.82 -3.30
C ARG A 96 3.83 -11.27 -2.87
N PHE A 97 2.79 -11.88 -3.40
CA PHE A 97 2.53 -13.29 -3.22
C PHE A 97 3.63 -14.10 -3.92
N ASN A 98 4.10 -15.13 -3.24
CA ASN A 98 4.97 -16.15 -3.78
C ASN A 98 4.50 -17.49 -3.20
N SER A 99 4.63 -18.55 -3.99
CA SER A 99 4.08 -19.88 -3.68
C SER A 99 4.97 -20.72 -2.74
N ASP A 100 5.92 -20.09 -2.04
CA ASP A 100 6.92 -20.77 -1.22
C ASP A 100 6.32 -21.53 -0.02
#